data_AF-A0A7K8XI17-F1
#
_entry.id   AF-A0A7K8XI17-F1
#
_cell.length_a   1.000
_cell.length_b   1.000
_cell.length_c   1.000
_cell.angle_alpha   90.00
_cell.angle_beta   90.00
_cell.angle_gamma   90.00
#
_symmetry.space_group_name_H-M   'P 1'
#
loop_
_entity.id
_entity.type
_entity.pdbx_description
1 polymer ?
#
loop_
_entity_poly.entity_id
_entity_poly.type
_entity_poly.pdbx_seq_one_letter_code
_entity_poly.pdbx_strand_id
1 'polypeptide(L)' 'QHNTAGINCERCAEGYYRPYGVPATAADGCRPCSCHWEHAEGSEEGSDCSFCKLNFQGEECEGCADGFYAYPFC' A
#
# COMPACT_ATOMS: atom_id res chain seq x y z
N GLN A 1 -1.15 -14.51 -12.99
CA GLN A 1 -1.03 -13.04 -12.82
C GLN A 1 -0.22 -12.82 -11.54
N HIS A 2 0.82 -11.96 -11.55
CA HIS A 2 1.78 -11.80 -10.43
C HIS A 2 1.56 -10.51 -9.61
N ASN A 3 0.36 -9.92 -9.67
CA ASN A 3 0.02 -8.65 -9.00
C ASN A 3 0.99 -7.51 -9.32
N THR A 4 1.45 -7.45 -10.57
CA THR A 4 2.33 -6.41 -11.11
C THR A 4 1.55 -5.43 -11.98
N ALA A 5 2.02 -4.19 -12.06
CA ALA A 5 1.53 -3.12 -12.92
C ALA A 5 2.70 -2.39 -13.60
N GLY A 6 2.38 -1.43 -14.47
CA GLY A 6 3.38 -0.72 -15.28
C GLY A 6 3.51 -1.30 -16.70
N ILE A 7 4.17 -0.58 -17.59
CA ILE A 7 4.31 -0.96 -19.01
C ILE A 7 5.12 -2.27 -19.14
N ASN A 8 6.07 -2.48 -18.24
CA ASN A 8 6.98 -3.61 -18.22
C ASN A 8 6.79 -4.49 -16.97
N CYS A 9 5.63 -4.38 -16.29
CA CYS A 9 5.37 -5.06 -15.02
C CYS A 9 6.43 -4.73 -13.94
N GLU A 10 7.02 -3.54 -14.01
CA GLU A 10 8.16 -3.13 -13.18
C GLU A 10 7.76 -2.86 -11.71
N ARG A 11 6.50 -2.54 -11.48
CA ARG A 11 5.95 -2.17 -10.16
C ARG A 11 4.85 -3.14 -9.73
N CYS A 12 4.55 -3.16 -8.44
CA CYS A 12 3.37 -3.89 -7.97
C CYS A 12 2.08 -3.14 -8.33
N ALA A 13 1.00 -3.90 -8.49
CA ALA A 13 -0.34 -3.35 -8.68
C ALA A 13 -0.79 -2.59 -7.42
N GLU A 14 -1.80 -1.74 -7.55
CA GLU A 14 -2.40 -1.02 -6.43
C GLU A 14 -2.88 -2.00 -5.35
N GLY A 15 -2.59 -1.69 -4.08
CA GLY A 15 -2.84 -2.59 -2.96
C GLY A 15 -1.79 -3.70 -2.78
N TYR A 16 -0.72 -3.70 -3.57
CA TYR A 16 0.39 -4.64 -3.43
C TYR A 16 1.73 -3.88 -3.33
N TYR A 17 2.65 -4.45 -2.56
CA TYR A 17 4.01 -3.94 -2.43
C TYR A 17 5.02 -5.06 -2.67
N ARG A 18 6.26 -4.66 -3.00
CA ARG A 18 7.40 -5.58 -3.09
C ARG A 18 8.23 -5.43 -1.81
N PRO A 19 8.39 -6.47 -0.99
CA PRO A 19 9.26 -6.38 0.20
C PRO A 19 10.71 -6.10 -0.20
N TYR A 20 11.43 -5.43 0.70
CA TYR A 20 12.84 -5.13 0.46
C TYR A 20 13.66 -6.42 0.23
N GLY A 21 14.51 -6.40 -0.79
CA GLY A 21 15.36 -7.55 -1.16
C GLY A 21 14.67 -8.64 -1.98
N VAL A 22 13.38 -8.50 -2.29
CA VAL A 22 12.68 -9.41 -3.21
C VAL A 22 12.89 -8.93 -4.66
N PRO A 23 13.43 -9.75 -5.57
CA PRO A 23 13.67 -9.33 -6.94
C PRO A 23 12.35 -9.17 -7.71
N ALA A 24 12.29 -8.19 -8.62
CA ALA A 24 11.12 -7.95 -9.45
C ALA A 24 10.73 -9.14 -10.35
N THR A 25 11.67 -10.06 -10.60
CA THR A 25 11.45 -11.30 -11.36
C THR A 25 10.88 -12.44 -10.53
N ALA A 26 10.75 -12.29 -9.21
CA ALA A 26 10.13 -13.30 -8.36
C ALA A 26 8.64 -13.47 -8.74
N ALA A 27 8.21 -14.72 -8.94
CA ALA A 27 6.83 -15.03 -9.32
C ALA A 27 5.80 -14.49 -8.32
N ASP A 28 6.12 -14.53 -7.02
CA ASP A 28 5.29 -14.04 -5.91
C ASP A 28 5.92 -12.82 -5.23
N GLY A 29 6.57 -11.95 -6.03
CA GLY A 29 7.31 -10.81 -5.51
C GLY A 29 6.43 -9.71 -4.91
N CYS A 30 5.19 -9.58 -5.41
CA CYS A 30 4.22 -8.59 -4.96
C CYS A 30 3.26 -9.20 -3.95
N ARG A 31 3.28 -8.68 -2.72
CA ARG A 31 2.45 -9.11 -1.60
C ARG A 31 1.34 -8.09 -1.34
N PRO A 32 0.14 -8.53 -0.90
CA PRO A 32 -0.93 -7.60 -0.56
C PRO A 32 -0.51 -6.73 0.62
N CYS A 33 -0.83 -5.43 0.55
CA CYS A 33 -0.76 -4.56 1.72
C CYS A 33 -1.82 -4.97 2.74
N SER A 34 -1.49 -4.84 4.03
CA SER A 34 -2.46 -5.12 5.09
C SER A 34 -3.46 -3.96 5.21
N CYS A 35 -3.00 -2.71 5.11
CA CYS A 35 -3.87 -1.53 5.25
C CYS A 35 -4.84 -1.26 4.08
N HIS A 36 -5.79 -0.35 4.30
CA HIS A 36 -6.48 0.39 3.24
C HIS A 36 -5.50 1.21 2.41
N TRP A 37 -5.04 0.63 1.30
CA TRP A 37 -4.05 1.23 0.41
C TRP A 37 -4.46 2.62 -0.13
N GLU A 38 -5.77 2.89 -0.26
CA GLU A 38 -6.30 4.20 -0.66
C GLU A 38 -6.06 5.29 0.40
N HIS A 39 -5.90 4.88 1.66
CA HIS A 39 -5.71 5.74 2.82
C HIS A 39 -4.28 5.68 3.36
N ALA A 40 -3.40 4.87 2.75
CA ALA A 40 -2.01 4.72 3.14
C ALA A 40 -1.06 5.57 2.28
N GLU A 41 0.06 5.93 2.88
CA GLU A 41 1.23 6.54 2.26
C GLU A 41 2.16 5.45 1.71
N GLY A 42 2.75 5.72 0.55
CA GLY A 42 3.82 4.91 0.01
C GLY A 42 3.42 3.50 -0.43
N SER A 43 2.97 3.38 -1.69
CA SER A 43 3.14 2.15 -2.50
C SER A 43 4.60 2.01 -2.98
N GLU A 44 5.56 2.51 -2.19
CA GLU A 44 6.97 2.51 -2.55
C GLU A 44 7.57 1.13 -2.27
N GLU A 45 8.54 0.72 -3.08
CA GLU A 45 9.19 -0.59 -2.90
C GLU A 45 9.79 -0.72 -1.49
N GLY A 46 9.38 -1.76 -0.78
CA GLY A 46 9.85 -2.07 0.56
C GLY A 46 8.95 -1.60 1.70
N SER A 47 7.93 -0.77 1.44
CA SER A 47 6.94 -0.37 2.45
C SER A 47 5.73 -1.31 2.41
N ASP A 48 5.38 -1.92 3.53
CA ASP A 48 4.17 -2.76 3.70
C ASP A 48 2.88 -1.90 3.76
N CYS A 49 2.90 -0.73 3.13
CA CYS A 49 1.90 0.32 3.27
C CYS A 49 1.60 0.69 4.75
N SER A 50 2.57 0.54 5.67
CA SER A 50 2.35 0.63 7.13
C SER A 50 2.09 2.05 7.67
N PHE A 51 2.06 3.06 6.80
CA PHE A 51 1.88 4.45 7.19
C PHE A 51 0.58 4.97 6.60
N CYS A 52 -0.31 5.48 7.43
CA CYS A 52 -1.52 6.15 6.95
C CYS A 52 -1.19 7.55 6.41
N LYS A 53 -1.98 8.00 5.43
CA LYS A 53 -2.06 9.41 5.05
C LYS A 53 -2.38 10.24 6.29
N LEU A 54 -1.95 11.51 6.28
CA LEU A 54 -2.03 12.42 7.43
C LEU A 54 -3.41 12.46 8.12
N ASN A 55 -4.48 12.37 7.34
CA ASN A 55 -5.88 12.46 7.75
C ASN A 55 -6.49 11.11 8.19
N PHE A 56 -5.75 10.01 8.09
CA PHE A 56 -6.18 8.67 8.48
C PHE A 56 -5.33 8.10 9.62
N GLN A 57 -5.88 7.16 10.37
CA GLN A 57 -5.23 6.43 11.45
C GLN A 57 -5.79 5.01 11.57
N GLY A 58 -5.14 4.21 12.42
CA GLY A 58 -5.46 2.80 12.63
C GLY A 58 -4.34 1.90 12.12
N GLU A 59 -4.40 0.61 12.46
CA GLU A 59 -3.42 -0.38 11.96
C GLU A 59 -3.56 -0.54 10.43
N GLU A 60 -4.79 -0.37 9.94
CA GLU A 60 -5.18 -0.60 8.55
C GLU A 60 -5.67 0.70 7.89
N CYS A 61 -5.43 1.87 8.49
CA CYS A 61 -5.95 3.16 8.02
C CYS A 61 -7.49 3.18 7.89
N GLU A 62 -8.15 2.54 8.84
CA GLU A 62 -9.59 2.32 8.91
C GLU A 62 -10.38 3.45 9.58
N GLY A 63 -9.71 4.50 10.07
CA GLY A 63 -10.34 5.64 10.74
C GLY A 63 -9.73 6.98 10.34
N CYS A 64 -10.45 8.07 10.66
CA CYS A 64 -9.89 9.41 10.56
C CYS A 64 -8.92 9.68 11.71
N ALA A 65 -7.81 10.37 11.41
CA ALA A 65 -6.88 10.89 12.41
C ALA A 65 -7.58 11.85 13.38
N ASP A 66 -7.01 12.04 14.57
CA ASP A 66 -7.54 13.00 15.55
C ASP A 66 -7.74 14.40 14.95
N GLY A 67 -8.98 14.90 15.05
CA GLY A 67 -9.37 16.19 14.49
C GLY A 67 -9.88 16.16 13.04
N PHE A 68 -9.84 15.01 12.38
CA PHE A 68 -10.46 14.76 11.07
C PHE A 68 -11.77 13.98 11.22
N TYR A 69 -12.70 14.16 10.28
CA TYR A 69 -14.04 13.58 10.34
C TYR A 69 -14.53 13.18 8.95
N ALA A 70 -15.63 12.42 8.90
CA ALA A 70 -16.31 11.99 7.67
C ALA A 70 -15.56 10.93 6.83
N TYR A 71 -15.08 9.87 7.48
CA TYR A 71 -14.57 8.66 6.80
C TYR A 71 -15.54 8.17 5.70
N PRO A 72 -15.05 7.78 4.50
CA PRO A 72 -13.65 7.63 4.08
C PRO A 72 -13.04 8.91 3.46
N PHE A 73 -13.66 10.08 3.65
CA PHE A 73 -13.19 11.37 3.15
C PHE A 73 -12.73 12.29 4.29
N CYS A 74 -12.03 11.69 5.27
CA CYS A 74 -11.15 12.45 6.14
C CYS A 74 -10.27 13.38 5.27
#